data_AF-A0A349NJ08-F1
#
_entry.id   AF-A0A349NJ08-F1
#
_cell.length_a   1.000
_cell.length_b   1.000
_cell.length_c   1.000
_cell.angle_alpha   90.00
_cell.angle_beta   90.00
_cell.angle_gamma   90.00
#
_symmetry.space_group_name_H-M   'P 1'
#
loop_
_entity.id
_entity.type
_entity.pdbx_description
1 polymer ?
#
loop_
_entity_poly.entity_id
_entity_poly.type
_entity_poly.pdbx_seq_one_letter_code
_entity_poly.pdbx_strand_id
1 'polypeptide(L)'
;MPQSLHRLNISLSADNTDNTIQHHLSAVNKEGATYYEYYDPVKSGNKVTVNTNIGYTGCWDIKGEIPTWNINMGVNLYHRNLTAYCYPFYRRQRWNSTETYFTGTHNINLSKGILTLCAGASYKKGSGKPCEDGTFIAPSDKQLAPPEEPVYLYQEYAWYMAPQYKVKGYIKYAFIFPDTLTKIYIQLQAGNRHANVHNDYLRGHDHWSMTCTIGCNF
;
A
#
# COMPACT_ATOMS: atom_id res chain seq x y z
N MET A 1 20.59 31.96 1.15
CA MET A 1 19.92 30.64 1.05
C MET A 1 19.80 30.26 -0.42
N PRO A 2 19.82 28.96 -0.78
CA PRO A 2 19.70 28.54 -2.18
C PRO A 2 18.32 28.92 -2.74
N GLN A 3 18.29 29.42 -3.99
CA GLN A 3 17.04 29.78 -4.68
C GLN A 3 16.27 28.55 -5.19
N SER A 4 16.98 27.44 -5.42
CA SER A 4 16.39 26.15 -5.76
C SER A 4 17.12 25.01 -5.05
N LEU A 5 16.39 23.91 -4.81
CA LEU A 5 16.91 22.70 -4.21
C LEU A 5 16.34 21.49 -4.97
N HIS A 6 17.23 20.56 -5.34
CA HIS A 6 16.87 19.37 -6.10
C HIS A 6 17.36 18.13 -5.36
N ARG A 7 16.51 17.11 -5.26
CA ARG A 7 16.83 15.87 -4.57
C ARG A 7 16.33 14.68 -5.36
N LEU A 8 17.23 13.74 -5.64
CA LEU A 8 16.89 12.39 -6.07
C LEU A 8 16.93 11.48 -4.83
N ASN A 9 15.89 10.67 -4.65
CA ASN A 9 15.82 9.66 -3.61
C ASN A 9 15.55 8.30 -4.26
N ILE A 10 16.30 7.30 -3.80
CA ILE A 10 16.07 5.90 -4.15
C ILE A 10 15.93 5.15 -2.84
N SER A 11 14.86 4.39 -2.69
CA SER A 11 14.66 3.52 -1.53
C SER A 11 14.21 2.14 -1.96
N LEU A 12 14.66 1.14 -1.21
CA LEU A 12 14.34 -0.27 -1.40
C LEU A 12 13.95 -0.85 -0.05
N SER A 13 12.80 -1.50 0.03
CA SER A 13 12.45 -2.36 1.16
C SER A 13 12.16 -3.76 0.65
N ALA A 14 12.63 -4.75 1.39
CA ALA A 14 12.41 -6.16 1.09
C ALA A 14 12.04 -6.88 2.38
N ASP A 15 10.89 -7.53 2.36
CA ASP A 15 10.37 -8.31 3.49
C ASP A 15 10.25 -9.77 3.05
N ASN A 16 10.79 -10.67 3.86
CA ASN A 16 10.64 -12.10 3.71
C ASN A 16 9.90 -12.64 4.94
N THR A 17 8.73 -13.23 4.74
CA THR A 17 7.88 -13.76 5.80
C THR A 17 7.64 -15.24 5.53
N ASP A 18 8.02 -16.07 6.49
CA ASP A 18 7.65 -17.48 6.53
C ASP A 18 6.43 -17.67 7.43
N ASN A 19 5.46 -18.43 6.94
CA ASN A 19 4.28 -18.81 7.71
C ASN A 19 4.38 -20.27 8.11
N THR A 20 3.97 -20.55 9.34
CA THR A 20 3.85 -21.91 9.88
C THR A 20 2.43 -22.13 10.40
N ILE A 21 1.92 -23.35 10.28
CA ILE A 21 0.68 -23.77 10.92
C ILE A 21 1.01 -24.68 12.10
N GLN A 22 0.42 -24.38 13.25
CA GLN A 22 0.47 -25.25 14.41
C GLN A 22 -0.66 -26.28 14.31
N HIS A 23 -0.31 -27.55 14.43
CA HIS A 23 -1.29 -28.64 14.51
C HIS A 23 -1.50 -29.03 15.98
N HIS A 24 -2.75 -29.30 16.35
CA HIS A 24 -3.08 -29.85 17.66
C HIS A 24 -4.11 -30.97 17.53
N LEU A 25 -4.08 -31.91 18.47
CA LEU A 25 -5.11 -32.93 18.63
C LEU A 25 -5.71 -32.84 20.03
N SER A 26 -7.03 -32.97 20.14
CA SER A 26 -7.70 -33.14 21.43
C SER A 26 -7.61 -34.60 21.87
N ALA A 27 -7.02 -34.85 23.02
CA ALA A 27 -6.92 -36.16 23.64
C ALA A 27 -7.65 -36.16 25.00
N VAL A 28 -8.08 -37.33 25.45
CA VAL A 28 -8.73 -37.51 26.76
C VAL A 28 -7.80 -38.37 27.62
N ASN A 29 -7.50 -37.91 28.83
CA ASN A 29 -6.66 -38.67 29.74
C ASN A 29 -7.45 -39.83 30.37
N LYS A 30 -6.77 -40.73 31.10
CA LYS A 30 -7.41 -41.89 31.74
C LYS A 30 -8.44 -41.51 32.81
N GLU A 31 -8.45 -40.26 33.26
CA GLU A 31 -9.35 -39.70 34.27
C GLU A 31 -10.54 -38.96 33.64
N GLY A 32 -10.67 -38.95 32.31
CA GLY A 32 -11.76 -38.32 31.57
C GLY A 32 -11.58 -36.83 31.30
N ALA A 33 -10.42 -36.24 31.60
CA ALA A 33 -10.12 -34.83 31.32
C ALA A 33 -9.57 -34.66 29.90
N THR A 34 -10.11 -33.68 29.16
CA THR A 34 -9.65 -33.32 27.81
C THR A 34 -8.42 -32.43 27.87
N TYR A 35 -7.39 -32.74 27.09
CA TYR A 35 -6.20 -31.93 26.91
C TYR A 35 -5.84 -31.83 25.42
N TYR A 36 -4.98 -30.87 25.06
CA TYR A 36 -4.51 -30.67 23.70
C TYR A 36 -3.04 -31.06 23.57
N GLU A 37 -2.75 -31.94 22.63
CA GLU A 37 -1.38 -32.26 22.21
C GLU A 37 -1.00 -31.36 21.04
N TYR A 38 0.08 -30.60 21.19
CA TYR A 38 0.59 -29.71 20.16
C TYR A 38 1.75 -30.37 19.43
N TYR A 39 1.73 -30.31 18.10
CA TYR A 39 2.82 -30.78 17.24
C TYR A 39 3.70 -29.64 16.78
N ASP A 40 4.88 -30.00 16.27
CA ASP A 40 5.81 -29.06 15.67
C ASP A 40 5.15 -28.26 14.53
N PRO A 41 5.37 -26.94 14.45
CA PRO A 41 4.81 -26.12 13.39
C PRO A 41 5.31 -26.56 12.02
N VAL A 42 4.40 -26.78 11.07
CA VAL A 42 4.74 -27.13 9.69
C VAL A 42 4.72 -25.87 8.83
N LYS A 43 5.71 -25.71 7.95
CA LYS A 43 5.79 -24.57 7.02
C LYS A 43 4.59 -24.56 6.09
N SER A 44 3.78 -23.50 6.16
CA SER A 44 2.53 -23.33 5.42
C SER A 44 2.62 -22.26 4.34
N GLY A 45 3.67 -21.45 4.35
CA GLY A 45 3.92 -20.53 3.25
C GLY A 45 5.22 -19.76 3.38
N ASN A 46 5.56 -19.09 2.29
CA ASN A 46 6.60 -18.07 2.22
C ASN A 46 6.09 -16.91 1.37
N LYS A 47 6.35 -15.69 1.81
CA LYS A 47 6.06 -14.45 1.09
C LYS A 47 7.30 -13.58 1.04
N VAL A 48 7.75 -13.27 -0.16
CA VAL A 48 8.74 -12.21 -0.40
C VAL A 48 8.05 -11.04 -1.06
N THR A 49 8.16 -9.86 -0.46
CA THR A 49 7.72 -8.60 -1.05
C THR A 49 8.87 -7.63 -1.17
N VAL A 50 9.00 -6.99 -2.32
CA VAL A 50 10.02 -5.98 -2.58
C VAL A 50 9.32 -4.71 -3.07
N ASN A 51 9.60 -3.58 -2.42
CA ASN A 51 9.15 -2.26 -2.83
C ASN A 51 10.36 -1.41 -3.18
N THR A 52 10.36 -0.80 -4.36
CA THR A 52 11.37 0.17 -4.77
C THR A 52 10.69 1.49 -5.08
N ASN A 53 11.22 2.59 -4.56
CA ASN A 53 10.83 3.93 -4.94
C ASN A 53 12.02 4.65 -5.57
N ILE A 54 11.78 5.30 -6.71
CA ILE A 54 12.71 6.24 -7.33
C ILE A 54 11.95 7.55 -7.48
N GLY A 55 12.33 8.54 -6.67
CA GLY A 55 11.64 9.81 -6.55
C GLY A 55 12.56 10.99 -6.78
N TYR A 56 12.03 12.01 -7.44
CA TYR A 56 12.66 13.31 -7.60
C TYR A 56 11.81 14.38 -6.90
N THR A 57 12.46 15.26 -6.16
CA THR A 57 11.86 16.45 -5.54
C THR A 57 12.62 17.68 -6.03
N GLY A 58 11.89 18.64 -6.59
CA GLY A 58 12.40 19.97 -6.92
C GLY A 58 11.69 21.03 -6.11
N CYS A 59 12.44 21.95 -5.55
CA CYS A 59 11.97 23.12 -4.81
C CYS A 59 12.51 24.37 -5.49
N TRP A 60 11.65 25.34 -5.77
CA TRP A 60 12.02 26.61 -6.43
C TRP A 60 11.47 27.81 -5.68
N ASP A 61 12.19 28.93 -5.82
CA ASP A 61 11.87 30.23 -5.22
C ASP A 61 11.66 30.10 -3.69
N ILE A 62 12.73 29.67 -3.02
CA ILE A 62 12.72 29.41 -1.58
C ILE A 62 12.83 30.72 -0.80
N LYS A 63 11.78 31.05 -0.05
CA LYS A 63 11.68 32.24 0.80
C LYS A 63 11.48 31.82 2.24
N GLY A 64 12.44 32.15 3.12
CA GLY A 64 12.36 31.79 4.54
C GLY A 64 12.15 30.29 4.77
N GLU A 65 12.91 29.45 4.06
CA GLU A 65 12.83 27.97 4.09
C GLU A 65 11.55 27.38 3.48
N ILE A 66 10.66 28.20 2.94
CA ILE A 66 9.41 27.76 2.33
C ILE A 66 9.53 27.93 0.81
N PRO A 67 9.53 26.83 0.03
CA PRO A 67 9.57 26.91 -1.42
C PRO A 67 8.22 27.41 -1.95
N THR A 68 8.23 28.40 -2.85
CA THR A 68 6.99 28.80 -3.56
C THR A 68 6.48 27.68 -4.45
N TRP A 69 7.37 26.90 -5.06
CA TRP A 69 7.00 25.68 -5.80
C TRP A 69 7.73 24.46 -5.27
N ASN A 70 6.97 23.38 -5.03
CA ASN A 70 7.52 22.06 -4.73
C ASN A 70 6.88 21.03 -5.68
N ILE A 71 7.71 20.40 -6.50
CA ILE A 71 7.29 19.32 -7.40
C ILE A 71 7.92 18.02 -6.94
N ASN A 72 7.09 17.00 -6.78
CA ASN A 72 7.51 15.65 -6.47
C ASN A 72 6.98 14.70 -7.54
N MET A 73 7.86 13.89 -8.12
CA MET A 73 7.48 12.87 -9.09
C MET A 73 8.34 11.64 -8.94
N GLY A 74 7.86 10.51 -9.40
CA GLY A 74 8.63 9.28 -9.31
C GLY A 74 7.87 8.06 -9.75
N VAL A 75 8.48 6.92 -9.47
CA VAL A 75 7.94 5.60 -9.75
C VAL A 75 8.09 4.70 -8.53
N ASN A 76 7.03 3.98 -8.20
CA ASN A 76 7.01 2.88 -7.25
C ASN A 76 6.97 1.57 -8.03
N LEU A 77 7.87 0.65 -7.71
CA LEU A 77 7.89 -0.71 -8.22
C LEU A 77 7.58 -1.64 -7.05
N TYR A 78 6.61 -2.52 -7.25
CA TYR A 78 6.20 -3.54 -6.29
C TYR A 78 6.38 -4.91 -6.91
N HIS A 79 7.05 -5.79 -6.19
CA HIS A 79 7.18 -7.20 -6.55
C HIS A 79 6.72 -8.06 -5.38
N ARG A 80 5.98 -9.14 -5.67
CA ARG A 80 5.57 -10.13 -4.70
C ARG A 80 5.74 -11.52 -5.27
N ASN A 81 6.42 -12.38 -4.52
CA ASN A 81 6.40 -13.82 -4.69
C ASN A 81 5.82 -14.46 -3.43
N LEU A 82 4.65 -15.08 -3.55
CA LEU A 82 4.03 -15.86 -2.48
C LEU A 82 3.99 -17.33 -2.91
N THR A 83 4.32 -18.23 -2.00
CA THR A 83 3.97 -19.65 -2.12
C THR A 83 3.26 -20.08 -0.84
N ALA A 84 2.04 -20.60 -0.99
CA ALA A 84 1.30 -21.25 0.08
C ALA A 84 1.35 -22.77 -0.10
N TYR A 85 1.44 -23.50 1.01
CA TYR A 85 1.58 -24.95 1.05
C TYR A 85 0.43 -25.56 1.86
N CYS A 86 -0.20 -26.57 1.28
CA CYS A 86 -1.12 -27.47 1.99
C CYS A 86 -0.89 -28.86 1.43
N TYR A 87 0.05 -29.60 2.02
CA TYR A 87 0.58 -30.82 1.41
C TYR A 87 -0.52 -31.83 1.02
N PRO A 88 -0.51 -32.39 -0.21
CA PRO A 88 0.53 -32.27 -1.24
C PRO A 88 0.37 -31.08 -2.20
N PHE A 89 -0.61 -30.20 -1.99
CA PHE A 89 -0.91 -29.05 -2.83
C PHE A 89 -0.03 -27.83 -2.51
N TYR A 90 0.22 -27.02 -3.53
CA TYR A 90 0.79 -25.68 -3.38
C TYR A 90 0.10 -24.69 -4.31
N ARG A 91 0.14 -23.41 -3.91
CA ARG A 91 -0.34 -22.28 -4.70
C ARG A 91 0.73 -21.20 -4.75
N ARG A 92 1.11 -20.74 -5.94
CA ARG A 92 2.10 -19.68 -6.16
C ARG A 92 1.45 -18.42 -6.70
N GLN A 93 1.94 -17.26 -6.28
CA GLN A 93 1.59 -15.96 -6.86
C GLN A 93 2.86 -15.18 -7.15
N ARG A 94 2.97 -14.64 -8.37
CA ARG A 94 4.09 -13.81 -8.80
C ARG A 94 3.55 -12.55 -9.43
N TRP A 95 3.65 -11.44 -8.72
CA TRP A 95 3.03 -10.18 -9.10
C TRP A 95 4.07 -9.09 -9.21
N ASN A 96 3.88 -8.24 -10.22
CA ASN A 96 4.65 -7.02 -10.42
C ASN A 96 3.67 -5.87 -10.61
N SER A 97 3.88 -4.75 -9.93
CA SER A 97 3.11 -3.53 -10.14
C SER A 97 4.04 -2.33 -10.24
N THR A 98 3.66 -1.39 -11.10
CA THR A 98 4.36 -0.12 -11.30
C THR A 98 3.36 1.01 -11.09
N GLU A 99 3.71 1.98 -10.27
CA GLU A 99 2.92 3.20 -10.08
C GLU A 99 3.80 4.43 -10.28
N THR A 100 3.52 5.19 -11.33
CA THR A 100 4.13 6.51 -11.55
C THR A 100 3.28 7.57 -10.90
N TYR A 101 3.90 8.53 -10.21
CA TYR A 101 3.18 9.58 -9.52
C TYR A 101 3.81 10.95 -9.76
N PHE A 102 2.97 11.96 -9.64
CA PHE A 102 3.32 13.37 -9.72
C PHE A 102 2.52 14.14 -8.66
N THR A 103 3.12 15.15 -8.05
CA THR A 103 2.47 16.06 -7.12
C THR A 103 3.14 17.42 -7.23
N GLY A 104 2.35 18.45 -7.46
CA GLY A 104 2.78 19.84 -7.45
C GLY A 104 2.15 20.58 -6.29
N THR A 105 2.94 21.37 -5.59
CA THR A 105 2.51 22.21 -4.48
C THR A 105 2.97 23.64 -4.73
N HIS A 106 2.05 24.59 -4.55
CA HIS A 106 2.30 26.01 -4.67
C HIS A 106 1.98 26.70 -3.33
N ASN A 107 2.94 27.45 -2.80
CA ASN A 107 2.80 28.21 -1.56
C ASN A 107 2.66 29.70 -1.87
N ILE A 108 1.55 30.27 -1.43
CA ILE A 108 1.20 31.69 -1.59
C ILE A 108 1.36 32.34 -0.22
N ASN A 109 2.34 33.24 -0.12
CA ASN A 109 2.54 34.04 1.09
C ASN A 109 1.47 35.14 1.15
N LEU A 110 0.66 35.12 2.20
CA LEU A 110 -0.34 36.13 2.52
C LEU A 110 0.15 36.96 3.71
N SER A 111 -0.47 38.10 3.96
CA SER A 111 -0.05 39.00 5.06
C SER A 111 -0.14 38.36 6.45
N LYS A 112 -1.05 37.40 6.65
CA LYS A 112 -1.32 36.75 7.94
C LYS A 112 -1.04 35.24 7.96
N GLY A 113 -0.39 34.70 6.93
CA GLY A 113 -0.19 33.27 6.83
C GLY A 113 0.22 32.81 5.45
N ILE A 114 0.14 31.50 5.23
CA ILE A 114 0.55 30.86 3.97
C ILE A 114 -0.59 29.96 3.52
N LEU A 115 -1.03 30.19 2.28
CA LEU A 115 -1.97 29.32 1.59
C LEU A 115 -1.19 28.37 0.69
N THR A 116 -1.32 27.08 0.96
CA THR A 116 -0.72 26.00 0.18
C THR A 116 -1.79 25.33 -0.65
N LEU A 117 -1.58 25.32 -1.97
CA LEU A 117 -2.39 24.58 -2.92
C LEU A 117 -1.60 23.37 -3.42
N CYS A 118 -2.22 22.20 -3.45
CA CYS A 118 -1.60 21.00 -3.96
C CYS A 118 -2.53 20.23 -4.89
N ALA A 119 -1.95 19.75 -5.98
CA ALA A 119 -2.58 18.81 -6.89
C ALA A 119 -1.60 17.67 -7.21
N GLY A 120 -2.12 16.47 -7.37
CA GLY A 120 -1.32 15.31 -7.70
C GLY A 120 -2.12 14.25 -8.42
N ALA A 121 -1.40 13.46 -9.22
CA ALA A 121 -1.95 12.35 -9.94
C ALA A 121 -0.99 11.15 -9.88
N SER A 122 -1.53 9.94 -9.98
CA SER A 122 -0.74 8.74 -10.21
C SER A 122 -1.44 7.80 -11.18
N TYR A 123 -0.64 6.99 -11.86
CA TYR A 123 -1.09 5.90 -12.70
C TYR A 123 -0.41 4.61 -12.25
N LYS A 124 -1.22 3.58 -11.99
CA LYS A 124 -0.78 2.26 -11.56
C LYS A 124 -1.20 1.22 -12.58
N LYS A 125 -0.32 0.26 -12.84
CA LYS A 125 -0.64 -0.98 -13.59
C LYS A 125 0.17 -2.14 -13.02
N GLY A 126 -0.36 -3.35 -13.15
CA GLY A 126 0.38 -4.56 -12.76
C GLY A 126 0.37 -5.66 -13.83
N SER A 127 1.13 -6.70 -13.55
CA SER A 127 1.26 -7.90 -14.38
C SER A 127 1.58 -9.12 -13.49
N GLY A 128 1.20 -10.29 -13.98
CA GLY A 128 1.32 -11.56 -13.27
C GLY A 128 0.09 -12.42 -13.50
N LYS A 129 0.09 -13.64 -12.97
CA LYS A 129 -1.11 -14.49 -12.92
C LYS A 129 -1.76 -14.39 -11.54
N PRO A 130 -3.09 -14.56 -11.41
CA PRO A 130 -3.76 -14.59 -10.10
C PRO A 130 -3.17 -15.63 -9.15
N CYS A 131 -2.99 -16.85 -9.64
CA CYS A 131 -2.32 -17.94 -8.97
C CYS A 131 -1.77 -18.96 -9.99
N GLU A 132 -0.86 -19.80 -9.53
CA GLU A 132 -0.41 -21.03 -10.20
C GLU A 132 -0.48 -22.17 -9.19
N ASP A 133 -1.39 -23.10 -9.43
CA ASP A 133 -1.63 -24.24 -8.55
C ASP A 133 -0.87 -25.47 -9.03
N GLY A 134 -0.50 -26.33 -8.09
CA GLY A 134 0.13 -27.59 -8.41
C GLY A 134 0.23 -28.51 -7.20
N THR A 135 0.84 -29.67 -7.42
CA THR A 135 1.06 -30.67 -6.40
C THR A 135 2.52 -31.09 -6.38
N PHE A 136 3.05 -31.39 -5.20
CA PHE A 136 4.40 -31.94 -5.04
C PHE A 136 4.45 -33.41 -5.43
N ILE A 137 3.38 -34.15 -5.11
CA ILE A 137 3.17 -35.55 -5.45
C ILE A 137 1.72 -35.74 -5.90
N ALA A 138 1.44 -36.83 -6.61
CA ALA A 138 0.06 -37.21 -6.92
C ALA A 138 -0.73 -37.40 -5.61
N PRO A 139 -1.83 -36.64 -5.38
CA PRO A 139 -2.66 -36.84 -4.20
C PRO A 139 -3.27 -38.24 -4.17
N SER A 140 -3.41 -38.82 -2.99
CA SER A 140 -4.22 -40.03 -2.81
C SER A 140 -5.70 -39.70 -2.99
N ASP A 141 -6.52 -40.67 -3.41
CA ASP A 141 -7.99 -40.53 -3.55
C ASP A 141 -8.70 -40.05 -2.26
N LYS A 142 -8.04 -40.21 -1.09
CA LYS A 142 -8.56 -39.76 0.22
C LYS A 142 -8.20 -38.31 0.56
N GLN A 143 -7.34 -37.66 -0.22
CA GLN A 143 -6.90 -36.29 0.01
C GLN A 143 -7.73 -35.32 -0.82
N LEU A 144 -8.55 -34.53 -0.13
CA LEU A 144 -9.32 -33.46 -0.76
C LEU A 144 -8.44 -32.24 -1.02
N ALA A 145 -8.70 -31.56 -2.13
CA ALA A 145 -8.11 -30.26 -2.39
C ALA A 145 -8.52 -29.26 -1.28
N PRO A 146 -7.64 -28.31 -0.92
CA PRO A 146 -7.99 -27.28 0.04
C PRO A 146 -9.20 -26.48 -0.43
N PRO A 147 -10.07 -26.01 0.49
CA PRO A 147 -11.17 -25.13 0.12
C PRO A 147 -10.63 -23.83 -0.48
N GLU A 148 -11.31 -23.31 -1.49
CA GLU A 148 -10.91 -22.11 -2.20
C GLU A 148 -11.95 -20.99 -2.09
N GLU A 149 -11.47 -19.76 -1.94
CA GLU A 149 -12.31 -18.55 -1.94
C GLU A 149 -11.86 -17.61 -3.07
N PRO A 150 -12.31 -17.85 -4.32
CA PRO A 150 -11.81 -17.13 -5.49
C PRO A 150 -12.14 -15.63 -5.45
N VAL A 151 -13.23 -15.24 -4.78
CA VAL A 151 -13.66 -13.83 -4.70
C VAL A 151 -12.55 -12.96 -4.10
N TYR A 152 -11.97 -13.35 -2.96
CA TYR A 152 -10.91 -12.58 -2.31
C TYR A 152 -9.61 -12.58 -3.12
N LEU A 153 -9.28 -13.71 -3.74
CA LEU A 153 -8.13 -13.82 -4.63
C LEU A 153 -8.22 -12.82 -5.79
N TYR A 154 -9.36 -12.80 -6.49
CA TYR A 154 -9.54 -11.94 -7.64
C TYR A 154 -9.75 -10.46 -7.26
N GLN A 155 -10.33 -10.16 -6.09
CA GLN A 155 -10.37 -8.79 -5.55
C GLN A 155 -8.97 -8.23 -5.30
N GLU A 156 -8.11 -8.98 -4.61
CA GLU A 156 -6.74 -8.56 -4.34
C GLU A 156 -5.96 -8.42 -5.67
N TYR A 157 -6.09 -9.42 -6.55
CA TYR A 157 -5.46 -9.38 -7.87
C TYR A 157 -5.89 -8.14 -8.66
N ALA A 158 -7.18 -7.82 -8.72
CA ALA A 158 -7.69 -6.65 -9.41
C ALA A 158 -7.12 -5.34 -8.85
N TRP A 159 -7.04 -5.22 -7.52
CA TRP A 159 -6.48 -4.05 -6.86
C TRP A 159 -5.01 -3.80 -7.22
N TYR A 160 -4.22 -4.86 -7.39
CA TYR A 160 -2.81 -4.73 -7.76
C TYR A 160 -2.57 -4.64 -9.26
N MET A 161 -3.37 -5.32 -10.08
CA MET A 161 -3.06 -5.55 -11.50
C MET A 161 -3.81 -4.62 -12.44
N ALA A 162 -5.04 -4.21 -12.09
CA ALA A 162 -5.85 -3.37 -12.97
C ALA A 162 -5.19 -2.00 -13.17
N PRO A 163 -5.16 -1.48 -14.42
CA PRO A 163 -4.84 -0.10 -14.70
C PRO A 163 -5.73 0.86 -13.90
N GLN A 164 -5.12 1.74 -13.12
CA GLN A 164 -5.82 2.68 -12.24
C GLN A 164 -5.20 4.06 -12.32
N TYR A 165 -6.03 5.10 -12.28
CA TYR A 165 -5.58 6.47 -12.06
C TYR A 165 -6.01 6.92 -10.67
N LYS A 166 -5.18 7.72 -10.01
CA LYS A 166 -5.54 8.41 -8.77
C LYS A 166 -5.33 9.89 -8.97
N VAL A 167 -6.30 10.68 -8.56
CA VAL A 167 -6.18 12.13 -8.43
C VAL A 167 -6.30 12.51 -6.97
N LYS A 168 -5.50 13.47 -6.52
CA LYS A 168 -5.55 14.00 -5.15
C LYS A 168 -5.26 15.48 -5.17
N GLY A 169 -5.85 16.20 -4.23
CA GLY A 169 -5.52 17.59 -3.99
C GLY A 169 -5.73 17.95 -2.53
N TYR A 170 -5.04 18.99 -2.08
CA TYR A 170 -5.33 19.59 -0.79
C TYR A 170 -5.16 21.10 -0.85
N ILE A 171 -5.92 21.77 0.01
CA ILE A 171 -5.78 23.18 0.32
C ILE A 171 -5.41 23.24 1.79
N LYS A 172 -4.33 23.94 2.12
CA LYS A 172 -3.87 24.13 3.50
C LYS A 172 -3.65 25.60 3.76
N TYR A 173 -4.16 26.11 4.88
CA TYR A 173 -3.88 27.45 5.34
C TYR A 173 -3.17 27.38 6.68
N ALA A 174 -1.96 27.92 6.75
CA ALA A 174 -1.15 28.00 7.97
C ALA A 174 -1.08 29.46 8.43
N PHE A 175 -1.32 29.71 9.72
CA PHE A 175 -1.36 31.04 10.31
C PHE A 175 -0.87 31.02 11.76
N ILE A 176 -0.48 32.18 12.26
CA ILE A 176 -0.18 32.36 13.69
C ILE A 176 -1.50 32.72 14.38
N PHE A 177 -1.87 31.97 15.42
CA PHE A 177 -3.10 32.24 16.13
C PHE A 177 -3.01 33.58 16.88
N PRO A 178 -4.02 34.47 16.78
CA PRO A 178 -3.98 35.80 17.36
C PRO A 178 -3.59 35.78 18.84
N ASP A 179 -2.78 36.76 19.25
CA ASP A 179 -2.32 36.93 20.64
C ASP A 179 -1.54 35.74 21.24
N THR A 180 -1.06 34.84 20.37
CA THR A 180 -0.18 33.73 20.73
C THR A 180 0.97 33.61 19.73
N LEU A 181 2.01 32.82 20.07
CA LEU A 181 3.07 32.43 19.14
C LEU A 181 2.77 31.08 18.44
N THR A 182 1.58 30.54 18.64
CA THR A 182 1.21 29.20 18.18
C THR A 182 0.95 29.19 16.68
N LYS A 183 1.70 28.34 15.96
CA LYS A 183 1.52 28.13 14.52
C LYS A 183 0.46 27.05 14.32
N ILE A 184 -0.68 27.43 13.74
CA ILE A 184 -1.81 26.54 13.47
C ILE A 184 -1.95 26.35 11.95
N TYR A 185 -2.45 25.20 11.53
CA TYR A 185 -2.92 25.01 10.16
C TYR A 185 -4.25 24.27 10.10
N ILE A 186 -5.00 24.57 9.04
CA ILE A 186 -6.19 23.83 8.63
C ILE A 186 -5.92 23.29 7.22
N GLN A 187 -6.18 22.02 6.99
CA GLN A 187 -6.03 21.38 5.70
C GLN A 187 -7.30 20.62 5.32
N LEU A 188 -7.77 20.86 4.10
CA LEU A 188 -8.80 20.05 3.45
C LEU A 188 -8.16 19.27 2.31
N GLN A 189 -8.31 17.96 2.34
CA GLN A 189 -7.77 17.04 1.32
C GLN A 189 -8.89 16.21 0.73
N ALA A 190 -8.84 15.99 -0.58
CA ALA A 190 -9.71 15.08 -1.29
C ALA A 190 -8.90 14.24 -2.29
N GLY A 191 -9.38 13.05 -2.59
CA GLY A 191 -8.82 12.23 -3.64
C GLY A 191 -9.76 11.13 -4.10
N ASN A 192 -9.59 10.74 -5.36
CA ASN A 192 -10.29 9.65 -6.00
C ASN A 192 -9.27 8.69 -6.62
N ARG A 193 -9.52 7.39 -6.51
CA ARG A 193 -8.83 6.36 -7.28
C ARG A 193 -9.87 5.64 -8.13
N HIS A 194 -9.63 5.62 -9.44
CA HIS A 194 -10.50 5.01 -10.44
C HIS A 194 -9.78 3.83 -11.11
N ALA A 195 -10.47 2.70 -11.23
CA ALA A 195 -10.00 1.51 -11.95
C ALA A 195 -10.63 1.42 -13.34
N ASN A 196 -9.80 1.37 -14.40
CA ASN A 196 -10.26 1.38 -15.80
C ASN A 196 -10.82 0.04 -16.27
N VAL A 197 -10.88 -0.97 -15.40
CA VAL A 197 -11.29 -2.33 -15.75
C VAL A 197 -12.48 -2.71 -14.90
N HIS A 198 -13.50 -3.26 -15.54
CA HIS A 198 -14.60 -3.90 -14.83
C HIS A 198 -14.10 -5.19 -14.22
N ASN A 199 -14.33 -5.33 -12.92
CA ASN A 199 -14.00 -6.55 -12.21
C ASN A 199 -15.24 -7.03 -11.49
N ASP A 200 -15.71 -8.21 -11.87
CA ASP A 200 -16.93 -8.83 -11.32
C ASP A 200 -16.85 -9.06 -9.81
N TYR A 201 -15.64 -9.00 -9.24
CA TYR A 201 -15.38 -9.20 -7.82
C TYR A 201 -15.22 -7.88 -7.03
N LEU A 202 -15.13 -6.70 -7.67
CA LEU A 202 -15.06 -5.39 -6.99
C LEU A 202 -16.40 -4.66 -7.02
N ARG A 203 -16.80 -4.07 -5.90
CA ARG A 203 -17.96 -3.14 -5.85
C ARG A 203 -17.55 -1.77 -6.39
N GLY A 204 -17.83 -1.54 -7.67
CA GLY A 204 -17.63 -0.26 -8.34
C GLY A 204 -16.17 0.00 -8.75
N HIS A 205 -15.96 1.13 -9.41
CA HIS A 205 -14.68 1.51 -10.02
C HIS A 205 -13.95 2.61 -9.24
N ASP A 206 -14.65 3.28 -8.34
CA ASP A 206 -14.24 4.53 -7.74
C ASP A 206 -14.12 4.42 -6.22
N HIS A 207 -12.99 4.89 -5.71
CA HIS A 207 -12.76 5.04 -4.28
C HIS A 207 -12.48 6.52 -3.98
N TRP A 208 -13.45 7.18 -3.36
CA TRP A 208 -13.36 8.57 -2.90
C TRP A 208 -12.92 8.65 -1.44
N SER A 209 -12.09 9.63 -1.14
CA SER A 209 -11.63 9.93 0.22
C SER A 209 -11.59 11.45 0.42
N MET A 210 -12.03 11.90 1.59
CA MET A 210 -11.97 13.29 2.02
C MET A 210 -11.52 13.36 3.46
N THR A 211 -10.66 14.32 3.78
CA THR A 211 -10.09 14.48 5.12
C THR A 211 -9.95 15.96 5.43
N CYS A 212 -10.39 16.34 6.64
CA CYS A 212 -10.13 17.65 7.22
C CYS A 212 -9.16 17.45 8.39
N THR A 213 -8.10 18.25 8.44
CA THR A 213 -7.08 18.19 9.49
C THR A 213 -6.87 19.58 10.06
N ILE A 214 -6.93 19.67 11.38
CA ILE A 214 -6.53 20.86 12.14
C ILE A 214 -5.32 20.43 12.97
N GLY A 215 -4.23 21.17 12.86
CA GLY A 215 -3.00 20.85 13.57
C GLY A 215 -2.25 22.10 14.02
N CYS A 216 -1.34 21.92 14.98
CA CYS A 216 -0.39 22.93 15.41
C CYS A 216 1.04 22.42 15.21
N ASN A 217 1.95 23.34 14.93
CA ASN A 217 3.39 23.08 14.94
C ASN A 217 3.95 23.71 16.22
N PHE A 218 4.56 22.89 17.07
CA PHE A 218 5.30 23.31 18.26
C PHE A 218 6.72 23.74 17.89
#